data_AF-A0A8S2FZ47-F1
#
_entry.id   AF-A0A8S2FZ47-F1
#
_cell.length_a   1.000
_cell.length_b   1.000
_cell.length_c   1.000
_cell.angle_alpha   90.00
_cell.angle_beta   90.00
_cell.angle_gamma   90.00
#
_symmetry.space_group_name_H-M   'P 1'
#
loop_
_entity.id
_entity.type
_entity.pdbx_description
1 polymer ?
#
loop_
_entity_poly.entity_id
_entity_poly.type
_entity_poly.pdbx_seq_one_letter_code
_entity_poly.pdbx_strand_id
1 'polypeptide(L)'
;DDLKPEERTRKEIFTSNITNSRDYYLLKRLNVHFITESNNLKQIVQCPLLPANLVGLVNTNLHSYTIQEIEQYYSNVKHGGHWWPEHCTSNNRVAIIVPYRNRLFQLKIFLYSIHSFLQKQLLDYQIFLVEPQNNITFNRALLFNIGFKEALKHYAWECFIFHDVDLIPEDDRNFYSCPAEPRHMSVAVNTLDYQYVILKNI
;
A
#
# COMPACT_ATOMS: atom_id res chain seq x y z
N ASP A 1 -9.01 34.18 59.37
CA ASP A 1 -9.85 34.84 58.37
C ASP A 1 -9.19 34.83 57.01
N ASP A 2 -9.81 34.03 56.15
CA ASP A 2 -10.06 34.27 54.72
C ASP A 2 -8.96 34.23 53.66
N LEU A 3 -9.05 33.13 52.90
CA LEU A 3 -9.22 33.03 51.43
C LEU A 3 -8.05 33.31 50.46
N LYS A 4 -8.19 32.66 49.29
CA LYS A 4 -7.23 32.23 48.25
C LYS A 4 -6.89 33.31 47.19
N PRO A 5 -5.94 33.01 46.26
CA PRO A 5 -5.29 33.97 45.34
C PRO A 5 -5.92 34.00 43.93
N GLU A 6 -5.80 35.12 43.19
CA GLU A 6 -6.05 35.17 41.74
C GLU A 6 -5.48 36.44 41.04
N GLU A 7 -4.80 36.22 39.90
CA GLU A 7 -4.70 37.09 38.69
C GLU A 7 -4.04 38.50 38.81
N ARG A 8 -3.26 39.04 37.86
CA ARG A 8 -3.41 39.03 36.40
C ARG A 8 -2.20 39.69 35.67
N THR A 9 -1.76 39.03 34.59
CA THR A 9 -1.31 39.57 33.28
C THR A 9 -0.04 40.44 33.11
N ARG A 10 1.02 39.79 32.61
CA ARG A 10 1.84 40.28 31.48
C ARG A 10 1.97 39.17 30.44
N LYS A 11 1.27 39.31 29.32
CA LYS A 11 1.55 38.66 28.02
C LYS A 11 0.74 39.42 26.97
N GLU A 12 1.23 40.60 26.59
CA GLU A 12 0.87 41.18 25.30
C GLU A 12 1.62 40.39 24.24
N ILE A 13 0.94 39.42 23.62
CA ILE A 13 1.42 38.74 22.42
C ILE A 13 0.88 39.54 21.24
N PHE A 14 1.80 40.08 20.45
CA PHE A 14 1.56 40.82 19.23
C PHE A 14 0.97 39.87 18.17
N THR A 15 -0.35 39.77 18.05
CA THR A 15 -1.00 39.05 16.95
C THR A 15 -1.16 39.97 15.76
N SER A 16 -0.12 40.12 14.94
CA SER A 16 -0.28 40.66 13.58
C SER A 16 -0.80 39.54 12.67
N ASN A 17 -2.03 39.67 12.17
CA ASN A 17 -2.59 38.76 11.17
C ASN A 17 -1.81 38.86 9.85
N ILE A 18 -0.82 37.98 9.66
CA ILE A 18 0.04 37.90 8.46
C ILE A 18 -0.76 37.57 7.19
N THR A 19 -1.98 37.06 7.35
CA THR A 19 -2.87 36.60 6.27
C THR A 19 -3.30 37.69 5.28
N ASN A 20 -3.01 38.96 5.54
CA ASN A 20 -3.35 40.07 4.64
C ASN A 20 -2.14 40.96 4.23
N SER A 21 -0.89 40.50 4.45
CA SER A 21 0.31 41.21 4.00
C SER A 21 0.79 40.76 2.61
N ARG A 22 1.49 41.63 1.89
CA ARG A 22 2.27 41.26 0.69
C ARG A 22 3.23 40.09 0.95
N ASP A 23 3.69 39.95 2.19
CA ASP A 23 4.60 38.89 2.63
C ASP A 23 3.98 37.49 2.53
N TYR A 24 2.65 37.37 2.73
CA TYR A 24 1.95 36.09 2.61
C TYR A 24 2.03 35.51 1.19
N TYR A 25 1.92 36.36 0.17
CA TYR A 25 1.99 35.94 -1.22
C TYR A 25 3.42 35.53 -1.65
N LEU A 26 4.45 36.17 -1.08
CA LEU A 26 5.84 35.78 -1.31
C LEU A 26 6.16 34.43 -0.65
N LEU A 27 5.70 34.21 0.58
CA LEU A 27 5.89 32.96 1.32
C LEU A 27 5.13 31.78 0.67
N LYS A 28 3.94 32.04 0.12
CA LYS A 28 3.18 31.04 -0.67
C LYS A 28 3.92 30.62 -1.96
N ARG A 29 4.64 31.54 -2.62
CA ARG A 29 5.47 31.22 -3.80
C ARG A 29 6.67 30.33 -3.48
N LEU A 30 7.12 30.34 -2.22
CA LEU A 30 8.23 29.51 -1.73
C LEU A 30 7.75 28.16 -1.16
N ASN A 31 6.47 27.79 -1.34
CA ASN A 31 5.84 26.59 -0.79
C ASN A 31 5.96 26.45 0.74
N VAL A 32 6.00 27.58 1.46
CA VAL A 32 5.98 27.56 2.92
C VAL A 32 4.56 27.26 3.41
N HIS A 33 4.39 26.17 4.16
CA HIS A 33 3.11 25.79 4.74
C HIS A 33 2.84 26.59 6.02
N PHE A 34 1.72 27.32 6.04
CA PHE A 34 1.23 27.98 7.24
C PHE A 34 0.37 27.01 8.04
N ILE A 35 0.74 26.80 9.30
CA ILE A 35 -0.08 26.06 10.26
C ILE A 35 -0.84 27.10 11.08
N THR A 36 -2.17 27.10 10.93
CA THR A 36 -3.08 27.87 11.80
C THR A 36 -3.76 26.91 12.77
N GLU A 37 -3.98 27.33 14.01
CA GLU A 37 -4.82 26.61 14.97
C GLU A 37 -6.30 26.72 14.55
N SER A 38 -6.69 25.95 13.54
CA SER A 38 -8.10 25.66 13.27
C SER A 38 -8.45 24.35 13.97
N ASN A 39 -9.22 24.46 15.06
CA ASN A 39 -9.84 23.35 15.77
C ASN A 39 -10.75 22.53 14.85
N ASN A 40 -10.17 21.53 14.19
CA ASN A 40 -10.80 20.27 13.77
C ASN A 40 -9.69 19.36 13.23
N LEU A 41 -8.82 18.90 14.12
CA LEU A 41 -7.94 17.77 13.82
C LEU A 41 -8.84 16.55 13.64
N LYS A 42 -9.22 16.22 12.39
CA LYS A 42 -9.72 14.87 12.07
C LYS A 42 -8.66 13.91 12.60
N GLN A 43 -8.96 13.24 13.71
CA GLN A 43 -8.04 12.30 14.32
C GLN A 43 -7.73 11.23 13.26
N ILE A 44 -6.47 11.12 12.87
CA ILE A 44 -6.02 10.14 11.90
C ILE A 44 -6.06 8.79 12.61
N VAL A 45 -7.13 8.02 12.39
CA VAL A 45 -7.31 6.71 13.00
C VAL A 45 -6.45 5.70 12.24
N GLN A 46 -5.58 4.97 12.96
CA GLN A 46 -4.79 3.90 12.37
C GLN A 46 -5.69 2.70 12.02
N CYS A 47 -5.41 2.00 10.93
CA CYS A 47 -6.18 0.82 10.57
C CYS A 47 -6.01 -0.29 11.63
N PRO A 48 -7.04 -1.13 11.86
CA PRO A 48 -6.91 -2.27 12.77
C PRO A 48 -5.84 -3.23 12.23
N LEU A 49 -5.06 -3.82 13.16
CA LEU A 49 -4.04 -4.81 12.80
C LEU A 49 -4.64 -6.08 12.18
N LEU A 50 -5.87 -6.41 12.57
CA LEU A 50 -6.66 -7.52 12.04
C LEU A 50 -7.97 -6.96 11.47
N PRO A 51 -8.11 -6.88 10.13
CA PRO A 51 -9.35 -6.47 9.49
C PRO A 51 -10.50 -7.44 9.82
N ALA A 52 -11.68 -6.90 10.10
CA ALA A 52 -12.83 -7.69 10.55
C ALA A 52 -13.51 -8.51 9.43
N ASN A 53 -13.20 -8.22 8.17
CA ASN A 53 -13.82 -8.79 6.98
C ASN A 53 -13.00 -9.91 6.32
N LEU A 54 -11.96 -10.40 6.99
CA LEU A 54 -11.24 -11.59 6.54
C LEU A 54 -12.09 -12.84 6.78
N VAL A 55 -12.18 -13.71 5.78
CA VAL A 55 -13.04 -14.92 5.81
C VAL A 55 -12.24 -16.22 5.91
N GLY A 56 -10.92 -16.15 5.79
CA GLY A 56 -10.06 -17.33 5.69
C GLY A 56 -10.00 -17.84 4.26
N LEU A 57 -10.36 -19.11 4.07
CA LEU A 57 -10.35 -19.74 2.74
C LEU A 57 -11.27 -19.00 1.78
N VAL A 58 -10.71 -18.57 0.66
CA VAL A 58 -11.38 -17.80 -0.39
C VAL A 58 -11.47 -18.66 -1.62
N ASN A 59 -12.66 -18.76 -2.22
CA ASN A 59 -12.79 -19.42 -3.51
C ASN A 59 -12.13 -18.56 -4.61
N THR A 60 -11.04 -19.05 -5.18
CA THR A 60 -10.29 -18.33 -6.22
C THR A 60 -11.08 -18.30 -7.52
N ASN A 61 -11.52 -17.10 -7.92
CA ASN A 61 -12.12 -16.89 -9.23
C ASN A 61 -11.03 -16.84 -10.30
N LEU A 62 -10.94 -17.88 -11.14
CA LEU A 62 -10.00 -17.97 -12.26
C LEU A 62 -10.57 -17.41 -13.57
N HIS A 63 -11.68 -16.69 -13.52
CA HIS A 63 -12.25 -16.02 -14.69
C HIS A 63 -11.33 -14.91 -15.19
N SER A 64 -10.96 -14.98 -16.47
CA SER A 64 -10.18 -13.92 -17.14
C SER A 64 -11.10 -12.80 -17.63
N TYR A 65 -11.40 -11.84 -16.75
CA TYR A 65 -12.06 -10.57 -17.12
C TYR A 65 -11.20 -9.73 -18.08
N THR A 66 -11.83 -8.88 -18.88
CA THR A 66 -11.16 -7.84 -19.66
C THR A 66 -10.54 -6.78 -18.76
N ILE A 67 -9.55 -6.03 -19.26
CA ILE A 67 -8.92 -4.95 -18.48
C ILE A 67 -9.95 -3.89 -18.09
N GLN A 68 -10.88 -3.56 -18.99
CA GLN A 68 -11.93 -2.58 -18.76
C GLN A 68 -12.88 -3.02 -17.64
N GLU A 69 -13.26 -4.29 -17.59
CA GLU A 69 -14.07 -4.82 -16.49
C GLU A 69 -13.32 -4.73 -15.15
N ILE A 70 -12.02 -5.06 -15.13
CA ILE A 70 -11.19 -4.97 -13.93
C ILE A 70 -11.09 -3.51 -13.43
N GLU A 71 -10.87 -2.56 -14.34
CA GLU A 71 -10.85 -1.12 -14.01
C GLU A 71 -12.19 -0.64 -13.44
N GLN A 72 -13.31 -1.15 -13.96
CA GLN A 72 -14.63 -0.83 -13.43
C GLN A 72 -14.86 -1.42 -12.04
N TYR A 73 -14.50 -2.70 -11.83
CA TYR A 73 -14.58 -3.37 -10.53
C TYR A 73 -13.75 -2.66 -9.46
N TYR A 74 -12.56 -2.16 -9.83
CA TYR A 74 -11.61 -1.51 -8.93
C TYR A 74 -11.42 -0.03 -9.26
N SER A 75 -12.52 0.69 -9.51
CA SER A 75 -12.50 2.13 -9.80
C SER A 75 -11.93 3.00 -8.67
N ASN A 76 -11.79 2.44 -7.47
CA ASN A 76 -11.15 3.08 -6.32
C ASN A 76 -9.61 3.02 -6.36
N VAL A 77 -9.02 2.12 -7.16
CA VAL A 77 -7.57 2.02 -7.36
C VAL A 77 -7.11 3.19 -8.21
N LYS A 78 -6.08 3.89 -7.74
CA LYS A 78 -5.54 5.06 -8.43
C LYS A 78 -4.62 4.64 -9.58
N HIS A 79 -4.30 5.59 -10.45
CA HIS A 79 -3.36 5.38 -11.56
C HIS A 79 -2.05 4.75 -11.07
N GLY A 80 -1.51 3.82 -11.87
CA GLY A 80 -0.33 3.06 -11.52
C GLY A 80 -0.58 1.90 -10.56
N GLY A 81 -1.85 1.55 -10.27
CA GLY A 81 -2.19 0.41 -9.43
C GLY A 81 -1.97 0.65 -7.94
N HIS A 82 -2.01 1.92 -7.50
CA HIS A 82 -1.83 2.34 -6.11
C HIS A 82 -3.17 2.45 -5.41
N TRP A 83 -3.31 1.87 -4.22
CA TRP A 83 -4.49 2.00 -3.39
C TRP A 83 -4.12 2.09 -1.90
N TRP A 84 -4.93 2.82 -1.13
CA TRP A 84 -4.89 2.87 0.33
C TRP A 84 -6.30 3.08 0.89
N PRO A 85 -6.59 2.67 2.14
CA PRO A 85 -7.89 2.90 2.76
C PRO A 85 -8.13 4.40 3.02
N GLU A 86 -9.32 4.91 2.68
CA GLU A 86 -9.67 6.33 2.87
C GLU A 86 -10.18 6.64 4.30
N HIS A 87 -10.53 5.60 5.08
CA HIS A 87 -11.14 5.72 6.40
C HIS A 87 -10.16 5.49 7.57
N CYS A 88 -8.94 5.05 7.29
CA CYS A 88 -7.89 4.85 8.28
C CYS A 88 -6.50 4.95 7.62
N THR A 89 -5.45 5.17 8.41
CA THR A 89 -4.08 5.12 7.90
C THR A 89 -3.53 3.71 7.99
N SER A 90 -3.09 3.16 6.86
CA SER A 90 -2.51 1.82 6.80
C SER A 90 -1.26 1.73 7.67
N ASN A 91 -1.08 0.57 8.32
CA ASN A 91 0.13 0.26 9.07
C ASN A 91 1.29 -0.19 8.18
N ASN A 92 1.02 -0.47 6.90
CA ASN A 92 2.01 -1.08 6.01
C ASN A 92 1.94 -0.41 4.64
N ARG A 93 3.06 0.21 4.24
CA ARG A 93 3.29 0.65 2.86
C ARG A 93 4.02 -0.44 2.08
N VAL A 94 3.34 -1.08 1.13
CA VAL A 94 3.79 -2.32 0.48
C VAL A 94 3.95 -2.17 -1.04
N ALA A 95 5.16 -2.39 -1.54
CA ALA A 95 5.39 -2.55 -2.98
C ALA A 95 5.26 -4.02 -3.38
N ILE A 96 4.33 -4.33 -4.29
CA ILE A 96 4.17 -5.67 -4.87
C ILE A 96 4.93 -5.72 -6.18
N ILE A 97 6.05 -6.43 -6.22
CA ILE A 97 6.93 -6.52 -7.39
C ILE A 97 6.63 -7.80 -8.16
N VAL A 98 6.20 -7.66 -9.41
CA VAL A 98 5.74 -8.78 -10.25
C VAL A 98 6.54 -8.82 -11.55
N PRO A 99 7.50 -9.75 -11.69
CA PRO A 99 8.16 -10.05 -12.94
C PRO A 99 7.13 -10.54 -13.96
N TYR A 100 7.14 -9.94 -15.15
CA TYR A 100 6.14 -10.20 -16.16
C TYR A 100 6.75 -10.28 -17.56
N ARG A 101 6.25 -11.21 -18.38
CA ARG A 101 6.50 -11.29 -19.83
C ARG A 101 5.44 -12.18 -20.48
N ASN A 102 4.71 -11.67 -21.47
CA ASN A 102 3.81 -12.45 -22.34
C ASN A 102 2.82 -13.38 -21.61
N ARG A 103 2.26 -12.95 -20.46
CA ARG A 103 1.34 -13.75 -19.62
C ARG A 103 0.03 -13.01 -19.35
N LEU A 104 -0.52 -12.35 -20.37
CA LEU A 104 -1.66 -11.45 -20.22
C LEU A 104 -2.90 -12.14 -19.63
N PHE A 105 -3.11 -13.42 -19.94
CA PHE A 105 -4.19 -14.22 -19.36
C PHE A 105 -4.05 -14.35 -17.83
N GLN A 106 -2.86 -14.75 -17.36
CA GLN A 106 -2.55 -14.87 -15.94
C GLN A 106 -2.59 -13.50 -15.26
N LEU A 107 -2.08 -12.47 -15.92
CA LEU A 107 -2.09 -11.10 -15.39
C LEU A 107 -3.50 -10.60 -15.12
N LYS A 108 -4.47 -10.89 -16.01
CA LYS A 108 -5.87 -10.51 -15.80
C LYS A 108 -6.47 -11.19 -14.56
N ILE A 109 -6.23 -12.49 -14.40
CA ILE A 109 -6.67 -13.24 -13.21
C ILE A 109 -5.99 -12.66 -11.97
N PHE A 110 -4.68 -12.46 -12.01
CA PHE A 110 -3.89 -11.89 -10.94
C PHE A 110 -4.41 -10.53 -10.49
N LEU A 111 -4.55 -9.55 -11.40
CA LEU A 111 -5.05 -8.22 -11.06
C LEU A 111 -6.45 -8.27 -10.47
N TYR A 112 -7.34 -9.08 -11.06
CA TYR A 112 -8.69 -9.24 -10.54
C TYR A 112 -8.68 -9.80 -9.11
N SER A 113 -7.90 -10.84 -8.83
CA SER A 113 -7.88 -11.47 -7.50
C SER A 113 -7.11 -10.65 -6.47
N ILE A 114 -5.94 -10.13 -6.84
CA ILE A 114 -5.00 -9.52 -5.90
C ILE A 114 -5.49 -8.18 -5.38
N HIS A 115 -6.21 -7.39 -6.18
CA HIS A 115 -6.77 -6.12 -5.70
C HIS A 115 -7.78 -6.34 -4.57
N SER A 116 -8.75 -7.25 -4.75
CA SER A 116 -9.69 -7.62 -3.68
C SER A 116 -8.96 -8.13 -2.44
N PHE A 117 -7.97 -9.00 -2.64
CA PHE A 117 -7.17 -9.58 -1.56
C PHE A 117 -6.44 -8.52 -0.72
N LEU A 118 -5.69 -7.62 -1.36
CA LEU A 118 -4.89 -6.59 -0.68
C LEU A 118 -5.76 -5.50 -0.05
N GLN A 119 -6.88 -5.13 -0.68
CA GLN A 119 -7.79 -4.12 -0.14
C GLN A 119 -8.45 -4.58 1.16
N LYS A 120 -8.84 -5.87 1.27
CA LYS A 120 -9.36 -6.44 2.52
C LYS A 120 -8.35 -6.38 3.66
N GLN A 121 -7.06 -6.39 3.35
CA GLN A 121 -5.98 -6.29 4.32
C GLN A 121 -5.65 -4.84 4.73
N LEU A 122 -6.37 -3.84 4.19
CA LEU A 122 -6.21 -2.42 4.51
C LEU A 122 -4.77 -1.91 4.30
N LEU A 123 -4.10 -2.42 3.25
CA LEU A 123 -2.73 -2.03 2.89
C LEU A 123 -2.70 -0.70 2.12
N ASP A 124 -1.65 0.09 2.31
CA ASP A 124 -1.24 1.10 1.33
C ASP A 124 -0.28 0.38 0.35
N TYR A 125 -0.75 0.02 -0.83
CA TYR A 125 0.02 -0.81 -1.76
C TYR A 125 0.05 -0.29 -3.18
N GLN A 126 1.12 -0.62 -3.90
CA GLN A 126 1.20 -0.44 -5.34
C GLN A 126 1.78 -1.69 -6.02
N ILE A 127 1.23 -2.02 -7.20
CA ILE A 127 1.69 -3.14 -8.03
C ILE A 127 2.65 -2.63 -9.09
N PHE A 128 3.86 -3.19 -9.12
CA PHE A 128 4.89 -2.90 -10.10
C PHE A 128 5.09 -4.11 -11.01
N LEU A 129 4.57 -4.01 -12.24
CA LEU A 129 4.85 -4.99 -13.30
C LEU A 129 6.23 -4.68 -13.90
N VAL A 130 7.16 -5.62 -13.76
CA VAL A 130 8.53 -5.44 -14.25
C VAL A 130 8.74 -6.31 -15.48
N GLU A 131 8.75 -5.67 -16.65
CA GLU A 131 8.96 -6.32 -17.93
C GLU A 131 10.39 -6.07 -18.45
N PRO A 132 11.17 -7.12 -18.76
CA PRO A 132 12.46 -6.98 -19.43
C PRO A 132 12.29 -6.53 -20.88
N GLN A 133 13.32 -5.90 -21.44
CA GLN A 133 13.37 -5.59 -22.87
C GLN A 133 13.21 -6.86 -23.74
N ASN A 134 12.72 -6.65 -24.96
CA ASN A 134 12.62 -7.68 -25.98
C ASN A 134 14.00 -8.34 -26.21
N ASN A 135 13.99 -9.65 -26.51
CA ASN A 135 15.18 -10.45 -26.83
C ASN A 135 16.21 -10.65 -25.70
N ILE A 136 15.90 -10.27 -24.44
CA ILE A 136 16.72 -10.64 -23.28
C ILE A 136 16.17 -11.94 -22.66
N THR A 137 17.02 -12.81 -22.12
CA THR A 137 16.57 -13.99 -21.36
C THR A 137 15.78 -13.55 -20.11
N PHE A 138 14.67 -14.22 -19.81
CA PHE A 138 13.88 -13.91 -18.62
C PHE A 138 14.67 -14.30 -17.37
N ASN A 139 15.09 -13.32 -16.58
CA ASN A 139 15.76 -13.54 -15.30
C ASN A 139 14.89 -12.99 -14.17
N ARG A 140 14.18 -13.89 -13.49
CA ARG A 140 13.22 -13.54 -12.44
C ARG A 140 13.86 -12.74 -11.29
N ALA A 141 15.01 -13.19 -10.80
CA ALA A 141 15.71 -12.53 -9.68
C ALA A 141 16.21 -11.13 -10.06
N LEU A 142 16.71 -10.96 -11.28
CA LEU A 142 17.10 -9.64 -11.79
C LEU A 142 15.91 -8.68 -11.84
N LEU A 143 14.75 -9.14 -12.31
CA LEU A 143 13.54 -8.32 -12.41
C LEU A 143 13.01 -7.91 -11.03
N PHE A 144 13.07 -8.80 -10.03
CA PHE A 144 12.78 -8.42 -8.65
C PHE A 144 13.68 -7.29 -8.15
N ASN A 145 15.00 -7.39 -8.37
CA ASN A 145 15.95 -6.36 -7.96
C ASN A 145 15.73 -5.02 -8.68
N ILE A 146 15.40 -5.05 -9.98
CA ILE A 146 15.04 -3.86 -10.75
C ILE A 146 13.78 -3.24 -10.17
N GLY A 147 12.72 -4.03 -9.97
CA GLY A 147 11.46 -3.56 -9.39
C GLY A 147 11.62 -2.93 -8.02
N PHE A 148 12.42 -3.54 -7.13
CA PHE A 148 12.76 -2.96 -5.83
C PHE A 148 13.39 -1.56 -5.98
N LYS A 149 14.40 -1.42 -6.84
CA LYS A 149 15.09 -0.13 -7.05
C LYS A 149 14.19 0.92 -7.68
N GLU A 150 13.35 0.55 -8.64
CA GLU A 150 12.44 1.49 -9.29
C GLU A 150 11.32 1.92 -8.33
N ALA A 151 10.72 0.99 -7.58
CA ALA A 151 9.64 1.29 -6.64
C ALA A 151 10.06 2.33 -5.58
N LEU A 152 11.30 2.28 -5.09
CA LEU A 152 11.86 3.24 -4.13
C LEU A 152 11.89 4.69 -4.65
N LYS A 153 11.85 4.91 -5.97
CA LYS A 153 11.81 6.26 -6.56
C LYS A 153 10.43 6.90 -6.50
N HIS A 154 9.39 6.09 -6.34
CA HIS A 154 8.00 6.55 -6.42
C HIS A 154 7.40 6.87 -5.05
N TYR A 155 7.76 6.11 -4.01
CA TYR A 155 7.15 6.24 -2.70
C TYR A 155 8.02 5.60 -1.59
N ALA A 156 7.80 6.01 -0.35
CA ALA A 156 8.56 5.54 0.82
C ALA A 156 8.04 4.18 1.32
N TRP A 157 8.17 3.14 0.50
CA TRP A 157 7.76 1.77 0.82
C TRP A 157 8.50 1.21 2.03
N GLU A 158 7.79 0.48 2.88
CA GLU A 158 8.33 -0.16 4.09
C GLU A 158 8.50 -1.68 3.90
N CYS A 159 7.71 -2.26 2.99
CA CYS A 159 7.68 -3.68 2.71
C CYS A 159 7.69 -3.95 1.21
N PHE A 160 8.36 -5.03 0.82
CA PHE A 160 8.43 -5.49 -0.56
C PHE A 160 8.00 -6.94 -0.63
N ILE A 161 6.98 -7.21 -1.45
CA ILE A 161 6.52 -8.56 -1.74
C ILE A 161 6.92 -8.91 -3.17
N PHE A 162 7.75 -9.95 -3.30
CA PHE A 162 8.14 -10.52 -4.58
C PHE A 162 7.14 -11.59 -4.97
N HIS A 163 6.42 -11.37 -6.08
CA HIS A 163 5.25 -12.16 -6.40
C HIS A 163 5.26 -12.65 -7.84
N ASP A 164 5.05 -13.95 -8.05
CA ASP A 164 4.86 -14.51 -9.39
C ASP A 164 3.44 -14.21 -9.90
N VAL A 165 3.28 -13.87 -11.18
CA VAL A 165 1.97 -13.47 -11.74
C VAL A 165 0.94 -14.62 -11.77
N ASP A 166 1.36 -15.86 -11.59
CA ASP A 166 0.51 -17.06 -11.66
C ASP A 166 0.22 -17.71 -10.29
N LEU A 167 0.66 -17.09 -9.19
CA LEU A 167 0.24 -17.49 -7.86
C LEU A 167 -0.97 -16.66 -7.43
N ILE A 168 -1.99 -17.29 -6.86
CA ILE A 168 -3.16 -16.60 -6.31
C ILE A 168 -3.34 -17.08 -4.87
N PRO A 169 -3.42 -16.19 -3.88
CA PRO A 169 -3.62 -16.61 -2.50
C PRO A 169 -5.05 -17.12 -2.30
N GLU A 170 -5.16 -18.30 -1.68
CA GLU A 170 -6.45 -18.96 -1.39
C GLU A 170 -6.94 -18.73 0.05
N ASP A 171 -6.17 -18.01 0.88
CA ASP A 171 -6.52 -17.70 2.27
C ASP A 171 -6.19 -16.23 2.59
N ASP A 172 -7.20 -15.42 2.86
CA ASP A 172 -7.03 -13.98 3.13
C ASP A 172 -6.40 -13.65 4.49
N ARG A 173 -6.14 -14.66 5.31
CA ARG A 173 -5.31 -14.57 6.53
C ARG A 173 -3.81 -14.64 6.23
N ASN A 174 -3.41 -14.92 4.99
CA ASN A 174 -2.02 -14.76 4.55
C ASN A 174 -1.71 -13.27 4.35
N PHE A 175 -1.26 -12.59 5.41
CA PHE A 175 -1.03 -11.14 5.37
C PHE A 175 0.15 -10.75 4.48
N TYR A 176 -0.13 -9.92 3.46
CA TYR A 176 0.84 -9.34 2.53
C TYR A 176 1.53 -8.12 3.12
N SER A 177 2.06 -8.31 4.33
CA SER A 177 2.88 -7.36 5.07
C SER A 177 4.17 -8.05 5.53
N CYS A 178 5.20 -7.24 5.83
CA CYS A 178 6.50 -7.75 6.23
C CYS A 178 6.55 -7.90 7.75
N PRO A 179 6.84 -9.10 8.27
CA PRO A 179 7.21 -9.24 9.68
C PRO A 179 8.68 -8.83 9.89
N ALA A 180 9.20 -9.03 11.11
CA ALA A 180 10.59 -8.71 11.44
C ALA A 180 11.61 -9.51 10.61
N GLU A 181 11.28 -10.74 10.23
CA GLU A 181 12.15 -11.64 9.45
C GLU A 181 11.58 -11.89 8.04
N PRO A 182 12.40 -12.31 7.06
CA PRO A 182 11.89 -12.67 5.74
C PRO A 182 10.81 -13.75 5.81
N ARG A 183 9.68 -13.53 5.12
CA ARG A 183 8.54 -14.46 5.07
C ARG A 183 8.42 -15.12 3.71
N HIS A 184 8.37 -16.45 3.69
CA HIS A 184 7.92 -17.21 2.53
C HIS A 184 6.38 -17.33 2.55
N MET A 185 5.70 -16.80 1.54
CA MET A 185 4.24 -16.66 1.53
C MET A 185 3.51 -17.79 0.80
N SER A 186 4.12 -18.40 -0.22
CA SER A 186 3.56 -19.49 -1.03
C SER A 186 4.07 -20.85 -0.55
N VAL A 187 3.81 -21.16 0.72
CA VAL A 187 4.35 -22.38 1.39
C VAL A 187 3.73 -23.69 0.89
N ALA A 188 2.45 -23.63 0.48
CA ALA A 188 1.68 -24.77 -0.01
C ALA A 188 0.91 -24.31 -1.26
N VAL A 189 1.26 -24.88 -2.42
CA VAL A 189 0.66 -24.53 -3.70
C VAL A 189 -0.04 -25.76 -4.29
N ASN A 190 -1.13 -25.54 -5.01
CA ASN A 190 -1.94 -26.61 -5.61
C ASN A 190 -1.15 -27.52 -6.56
N THR A 191 -0.19 -26.96 -7.31
CA THR A 191 0.69 -27.71 -8.23
C THR A 191 1.63 -28.69 -7.52
N LEU A 192 1.76 -28.56 -6.20
CA LEU A 192 2.52 -29.48 -5.34
C LEU A 192 1.60 -30.26 -4.39
N ASP A 193 0.30 -30.33 -4.68
CA ASP A 193 -0.72 -30.96 -3.84
C ASP A 193 -0.72 -30.42 -2.40
N TYR A 194 -0.45 -29.12 -2.26
CA TYR A 194 -0.31 -28.42 -0.98
C TYR A 194 0.75 -29.01 -0.04
N GLN A 195 1.69 -29.81 -0.57
CA GLN A 195 2.86 -30.23 0.18
C GLN A 195 3.86 -29.09 0.30
N TYR A 196 4.45 -28.95 1.48
CA TYR A 196 5.43 -27.90 1.74
C TYR A 196 6.61 -27.99 0.78
N VAL A 197 6.94 -26.85 0.16
CA VAL A 197 8.08 -26.72 -0.76
C VAL A 197 9.40 -27.12 -0.08
N ILE A 198 9.49 -26.98 1.24
CA ILE A 198 10.70 -27.30 2.04
C ILE A 198 10.92 -28.82 2.18
N LEU A 199 9.88 -29.65 2.08
CA LEU A 199 9.96 -31.08 2.37
C LEU A 199 10.24 -31.97 1.15
N LYS A 200 10.32 -31.41 -0.07
CA LYS A 200 10.58 -32.23 -1.27
C LYS A 200 12.08 -32.48 -1.55
N ASN A 201 12.99 -31.85 -0.80
CA ASN A 201 14.44 -31.91 -1.02
C ASN A 201 15.26 -32.27 0.24
N ILE A 202 14.66 -32.96 1.22
CA ILE A 202 15.39 -33.59 2.34
C ILE A 202 15.12 -35.08 2.32
#